data_AF-A0A1F4XW55-F1
#
_entry.id   AF-A0A1F4XW55-F1
#
_cell.length_a   1.000
_cell.length_b   1.000
_cell.length_c   1.000
_cell.angle_alpha   90.00
_cell.angle_beta   90.00
_cell.angle_gamma   90.00
#
_symmetry.space_group_name_H-M   'P 1'
#
loop_
_entity.id
_entity.type
_entity.pdbx_description
1 polymer ?
#
loop_
_entity_poly.entity_id
_entity_poly.type
_entity_poly.pdbx_seq_one_letter_code
_entity_poly.pdbx_strand_id
1 'polypeptide(L)'
;MSHSWNESLEKMHTKILQLGMVLDIFLPVVIFFLAIYLRDRFVSIKSPMDLNMIFYVLLALSAAEAITIFILKTKSWRPYIKRKFQENPQLTIEKGLFGFGTIIYGLCFSPTIYGLVYYILGGTWEHFALFVAMTFILFQLFKPKMEELEKLNKEFNTSD
;
A
#
# COMPACT_ATOMS: atom_id res chain seq x y z
N MET A 1 15.56 17.98 -26.23
CA MET A 1 14.99 18.12 -24.87
C MET A 1 14.08 16.98 -24.46
N SER A 2 13.37 16.25 -25.34
CA SER A 2 12.45 15.17 -24.94
C SER A 2 13.12 13.91 -24.33
N HIS A 3 14.38 13.62 -24.68
CA HIS A 3 15.02 12.36 -24.29
C HIS A 3 15.40 12.27 -22.80
N SER A 4 15.77 13.39 -22.16
CA SER A 4 16.16 13.40 -20.74
C SER A 4 14.97 13.31 -19.78
N TRP A 5 13.74 13.58 -20.27
CA TRP A 5 12.52 13.61 -19.45
C TRP A 5 11.85 12.25 -19.34
N ASN A 6 11.86 11.44 -20.39
CA ASN A 6 11.38 10.06 -20.30
C ASN A 6 12.21 9.27 -19.28
N GLU A 7 13.53 9.46 -19.27
CA GLU A 7 14.39 8.80 -18.29
C GLU A 7 14.09 9.20 -16.84
N SER A 8 13.71 10.45 -16.55
CA SER A 8 13.42 10.88 -15.18
C SER A 8 12.08 10.35 -14.69
N LEU A 9 11.05 10.34 -15.53
CA LEU A 9 9.75 9.73 -15.23
C LEU A 9 9.84 8.21 -15.06
N GLU A 10 10.59 7.53 -15.92
CA GLU A 10 10.82 6.08 -15.82
C GLU A 10 11.57 5.72 -14.54
N LYS A 11 12.62 6.47 -14.19
CA LYS A 11 13.35 6.30 -12.92
C LYS A 11 12.43 6.50 -11.72
N MET A 12 11.58 7.52 -11.74
CA MET A 12 10.61 7.78 -10.68
C MET A 12 9.56 6.67 -10.54
N HIS A 13 8.96 6.25 -11.66
CA HIS A 13 8.00 5.15 -11.68
C HIS A 13 8.60 3.86 -11.12
N THR A 14 9.83 3.55 -11.55
CA THR A 14 10.58 2.39 -11.07
C THR A 14 10.82 2.46 -9.56
N LYS A 15 11.23 3.62 -9.02
CA LYS A 15 11.42 3.80 -7.57
C LYS A 15 10.13 3.59 -6.78
N ILE A 16 9.01 4.13 -7.26
CA ILE A 16 7.71 3.96 -6.59
C ILE A 16 7.26 2.51 -6.66
N LEU A 17 7.45 1.82 -7.79
CA LEU A 17 7.17 0.39 -7.89
C LEU A 17 8.06 -0.44 -6.95
N GLN A 18 9.35 -0.12 -6.86
CA GLN A 18 10.27 -0.80 -5.93
C GLN A 18 9.82 -0.63 -4.48
N LEU A 19 9.37 0.56 -4.09
CA LEU A 19 8.79 0.79 -2.77
C LEU A 19 7.60 -0.14 -2.51
N GLY A 20 6.64 -0.20 -3.44
CA GLY A 20 5.48 -1.08 -3.30
C GLY A 20 5.84 -2.57 -3.31
N MET A 21 6.82 -3.00 -4.12
CA MET A 21 7.32 -4.38 -4.06
C MET A 21 7.94 -4.71 -2.71
N VAL A 22 8.70 -3.78 -2.10
CA VAL A 22 9.26 -4.03 -0.77
C VAL A 22 8.15 -4.09 0.28
N LEU A 23 7.25 -3.10 0.30
CA LEU A 23 6.23 -2.96 1.33
C LEU A 23 5.08 -3.97 1.21
N ASP A 24 4.60 -4.26 0.00
CA ASP A 24 3.40 -5.07 -0.22
C ASP A 24 3.68 -6.46 -0.77
N ILE A 25 4.94 -6.79 -1.07
CA ILE A 25 5.32 -8.13 -1.50
C ILE A 25 6.33 -8.75 -0.55
N PHE A 26 7.52 -8.16 -0.47
CA PHE A 26 8.62 -8.75 0.29
C PHE A 26 8.30 -8.79 1.79
N LEU A 27 7.84 -7.67 2.35
CA LEU A 27 7.62 -7.52 3.77
C LEU A 27 6.46 -8.41 4.29
N PRO A 28 5.32 -8.57 3.59
CA PRO A 28 4.30 -9.54 3.96
C PRO A 28 4.77 -10.99 3.97
N VAL A 29 5.60 -11.39 3.00
CA VAL A 29 6.17 -12.74 2.97
C VAL A 29 7.08 -12.96 4.17
N VAL A 30 7.96 -12.01 4.47
CA VAL A 30 8.85 -12.08 5.64
C VAL A 30 8.04 -12.16 6.93
N ILE A 31 7.02 -11.32 7.10
CA ILE A 31 6.14 -11.36 8.27
C ILE A 31 5.39 -12.69 8.36
N PHE A 32 4.94 -13.24 7.23
CA PHE A 32 4.22 -14.51 7.20
C PHE A 32 5.06 -15.65 7.80
N PHE A 33 6.30 -15.79 7.31
CA PHE A 33 7.21 -16.81 7.83
C PHE A 33 7.63 -16.54 9.28
N LEU A 34 7.90 -15.28 9.64
CA LEU A 34 8.22 -14.90 11.01
C LEU A 34 7.08 -15.22 11.98
N ALA A 35 5.84 -14.98 11.59
CA ALA A 35 4.69 -15.23 12.45
C ALA A 35 4.48 -16.72 12.71
N ILE A 36 4.64 -17.56 11.68
CA ILE A 36 4.59 -19.03 11.83
C ILE A 36 5.67 -19.47 12.82
N TYR A 37 6.91 -19.02 12.61
CA TYR A 37 8.03 -19.35 13.50
C TYR A 37 7.81 -18.89 14.95
N LEU A 38 7.30 -17.67 15.14
CA LEU A 38 7.04 -17.11 16.47
C LEU A 38 5.89 -17.82 17.18
N ARG A 39 4.84 -18.20 16.45
CA ARG A 39 3.68 -18.88 17.03
C ARG A 39 4.07 -20.23 17.61
N ASP A 40 4.85 -21.01 16.87
CA ASP A 40 5.31 -22.34 17.30
C ASP A 40 6.18 -22.28 18.57
N ARG A 41 6.83 -21.14 18.84
CA ARG A 41 7.80 -20.98 19.93
C ARG A 41 7.26 -20.23 21.15
N PHE A 42 6.35 -19.28 20.97
CA PHE A 42 6.06 -18.28 22.01
C PHE A 42 4.58 -18.02 22.27
N VAL A 43 3.67 -18.42 21.40
CA VAL A 43 2.28 -17.96 21.45
C VAL A 43 1.33 -19.11 21.80
N SER A 44 1.14 -19.34 23.10
CA SER A 44 0.08 -20.21 23.64
C SER A 44 -1.11 -19.38 24.15
N ILE A 45 -1.58 -18.42 23.33
CA ILE A 45 -2.72 -17.58 23.69
C ILE A 45 -4.01 -18.28 23.27
N LYS A 46 -4.80 -18.72 24.25
CA LYS A 46 -6.22 -19.05 24.01
C LYS A 46 -7.01 -17.76 24.18
N SER A 47 -7.40 -17.13 23.07
CA SER A 47 -8.27 -15.96 23.12
C SER A 47 -9.65 -16.36 23.71
N PRO A 48 -10.20 -15.61 24.67
CA PRO A 48 -11.54 -15.85 25.21
C PRO A 48 -12.66 -15.36 24.25
N MET A 49 -12.29 -14.69 23.16
CA MET A 49 -13.21 -14.04 22.23
C MET A 49 -13.43 -14.91 20.98
N ASP A 50 -14.63 -14.83 20.39
CA ASP A 50 -14.95 -15.59 19.17
C ASP A 50 -14.07 -15.13 17.99
N LEU A 51 -13.10 -15.98 17.64
CA LEU A 51 -12.16 -15.73 16.54
C LEU A 51 -12.88 -15.55 15.21
N ASN A 52 -14.04 -16.19 14.99
CA ASN A 52 -14.77 -16.02 13.74
C ASN A 52 -15.30 -14.58 13.60
N MET A 53 -15.80 -14.00 14.68
CA MET A 53 -16.26 -12.61 14.68
C MET A 53 -15.09 -11.65 14.40
N ILE A 54 -13.94 -11.86 15.04
CA ILE A 54 -12.73 -11.04 14.80
C ILE A 54 -12.30 -11.13 13.33
N PHE A 55 -12.30 -12.33 12.75
CA PHE A 55 -11.96 -12.54 11.34
C PHE A 55 -12.83 -11.68 10.42
N TYR A 56 -14.16 -11.73 10.58
CA TYR A 56 -15.08 -10.94 9.74
C TYR A 56 -14.92 -9.44 9.93
N VAL A 57 -14.65 -8.97 11.15
CA VAL A 57 -14.38 -7.55 11.43
C VAL A 57 -13.12 -7.09 10.70
N LEU A 58 -12.02 -7.85 10.78
CA LEU A 58 -10.77 -7.52 10.11
C LEU A 58 -10.88 -7.61 8.58
N LEU A 59 -11.68 -8.56 8.08
CA LEU A 59 -11.98 -8.67 6.65
C LEU A 59 -12.77 -7.45 6.15
N ALA A 60 -13.80 -7.03 6.89
CA ALA A 60 -14.58 -5.84 6.57
C ALA A 60 -13.72 -4.57 6.63
N LEU A 61 -12.81 -4.47 7.59
CA LEU A 61 -11.86 -3.36 7.70
C LEU A 61 -10.92 -3.30 6.49
N SER A 62 -10.39 -4.44 6.06
CA SER A 62 -9.55 -4.53 4.86
C SER A 62 -10.31 -4.12 3.59
N ALA A 63 -11.59 -4.48 3.48
CA ALA A 63 -12.44 -4.04 2.37
C ALA A 63 -12.71 -2.52 2.41
N ALA A 64 -12.94 -1.94 3.59
CA ALA A 64 -13.11 -0.50 3.75
C ALA A 64 -11.84 0.28 3.38
N GLU A 65 -10.66 -0.27 3.66
CA GLU A 65 -9.38 0.30 3.24
C GLU A 65 -9.21 0.26 1.73
N ALA A 66 -9.58 -0.83 1.06
CA ALA A 66 -9.57 -0.91 -0.40
C ALA A 66 -10.44 0.19 -1.03
N ILE A 67 -11.62 0.45 -0.47
CA ILE A 67 -12.51 1.55 -0.90
C ILE A 67 -11.83 2.91 -0.64
N THR A 68 -11.18 3.07 0.52
CA THR A 68 -10.46 4.29 0.88
C THR A 68 -9.33 4.58 -0.10
N ILE A 69 -8.52 3.57 -0.44
CA ILE A 69 -7.45 3.67 -1.44
C ILE A 69 -8.02 4.06 -2.81
N PHE A 70 -9.13 3.43 -3.21
CA PHE A 70 -9.80 3.76 -4.47
C PHE A 70 -10.25 5.23 -4.52
N ILE A 71 -10.86 5.74 -3.44
CA ILE A 71 -11.26 7.14 -3.33
C ILE A 71 -10.04 8.07 -3.34
N LEU A 72 -8.97 7.72 -2.61
CA LEU A 72 -7.75 8.51 -2.56
C LEU A 72 -7.10 8.62 -3.94
N LYS A 73 -6.99 7.49 -4.66
CA LYS A 73 -6.40 7.43 -6.00
C LYS A 73 -7.24 8.19 -7.03
N THR A 74 -8.56 8.08 -6.98
CA THR A 74 -9.46 8.70 -7.97
C THR A 74 -9.69 10.19 -7.71
N LYS A 75 -9.96 10.58 -6.46
CA LYS A 75 -10.46 11.91 -6.11
C LYS A 75 -9.43 12.80 -5.42
N SER A 76 -8.56 12.23 -4.59
CA SER A 76 -7.70 13.03 -3.70
C SER A 76 -6.26 13.20 -4.19
N TRP A 77 -5.76 12.37 -5.11
CA TRP A 77 -4.34 12.41 -5.48
C TRP A 77 -3.94 13.74 -6.16
N ARG A 78 -4.76 14.28 -7.07
CA ARG A 78 -4.51 15.55 -7.77
C ARG A 78 -4.49 16.75 -6.82
N PRO A 79 -5.54 17.01 -6.01
CA PRO A 79 -5.53 18.13 -5.08
C PRO A 79 -4.47 17.96 -3.98
N TYR A 80 -4.14 16.74 -3.57
CA TYR A 80 -3.09 16.48 -2.59
C TYR A 80 -1.71 16.92 -3.10
N ILE A 81 -1.34 16.52 -4.34
CA ILE A 81 -0.06 16.91 -4.94
C ILE A 81 -0.02 18.42 -5.16
N LYS A 82 -1.11 19.02 -5.67
CA LYS A 82 -1.19 20.47 -5.89
C LYS A 82 -1.05 21.27 -4.59
N ARG A 83 -1.71 20.83 -3.51
CA ARG A 83 -1.62 21.46 -2.19
C ARG A 83 -0.22 21.34 -1.59
N LYS A 84 0.40 20.16 -1.66
CA LYS A 84 1.79 19.95 -1.21
C LYS A 84 2.79 20.85 -1.94
N PHE A 85 2.57 21.09 -3.24
CA PHE A 85 3.38 21.98 -4.05
C PHE A 85 3.18 23.46 -3.66
N GLN A 86 1.93 23.88 -3.41
CA GLN A 86 1.63 25.23 -2.94
C GLN A 86 2.19 25.52 -1.54
N GLU A 87 2.15 24.54 -0.63
CA GLU A 87 2.67 24.68 0.73
C GLU A 87 4.21 24.67 0.77
N ASN A 88 4.89 24.04 -0.20
CA ASN A 88 6.34 24.01 -0.30
C ASN A 88 6.78 24.16 -1.77
N PRO A 89 7.04 25.38 -2.24
CA PRO A 89 7.46 25.63 -3.63
C PRO A 89 8.76 24.93 -4.03
N GLN A 90 9.57 24.52 -3.05
CA GLN A 90 10.82 23.78 -3.24
C GLN A 90 10.62 22.26 -3.40
N LEU A 91 9.38 21.76 -3.26
CA LEU A 91 9.08 20.34 -3.25
C LEU A 91 8.88 19.86 -4.70
N THR A 92 9.84 19.11 -5.23
CA THR A 92 9.77 18.52 -6.57
C THR A 92 8.57 17.57 -6.67
N ILE A 93 7.92 17.51 -7.84
CA ILE A 93 6.82 16.59 -8.15
C ILE A 93 7.17 15.14 -7.77
N GLU A 94 8.43 14.72 -7.95
CA GLU A 94 8.97 13.41 -7.54
C GLU A 94 8.72 13.12 -6.05
N LYS A 95 8.99 14.07 -5.15
CA LYS A 95 8.79 13.89 -3.70
C LYS A 95 7.31 13.81 -3.34
N GLY A 96 6.46 14.58 -4.01
CA GLY A 96 5.00 14.55 -3.81
C GLY A 96 4.40 13.21 -4.22
N LEU A 97 4.80 12.70 -5.39
CA LEU A 97 4.38 11.39 -5.90
C LEU A 97 4.90 10.24 -5.05
N PHE A 98 6.16 10.31 -4.60
CA PHE A 98 6.72 9.31 -3.71
C PHE A 98 5.97 9.28 -2.37
N GLY A 99 5.70 10.44 -1.76
CA GLY A 99 4.94 10.53 -0.52
C GLY A 99 3.52 9.97 -0.65
N PHE A 100 2.82 10.28 -1.75
CA PHE A 100 1.51 9.71 -2.03
C PHE A 100 1.58 8.18 -2.23
N GLY A 101 2.57 7.69 -2.98
CA GLY A 101 2.83 6.27 -3.17
C GLY A 101 3.03 5.54 -1.84
N THR A 102 3.83 6.10 -0.93
CA THR A 102 4.03 5.55 0.42
C THR A 102 2.73 5.43 1.19
N ILE A 103 1.83 6.42 1.12
CA ILE A 103 0.53 6.37 1.79
C ILE A 103 -0.32 5.22 1.22
N ILE A 104 -0.38 5.10 -0.12
CA ILE A 104 -1.18 4.07 -0.78
C ILE A 104 -0.65 2.68 -0.45
N TYR A 105 0.66 2.45 -0.58
CA TYR A 105 1.25 1.15 -0.23
C TYR A 105 1.17 0.86 1.27
N GLY A 106 1.30 1.87 2.13
CA GLY A 106 1.05 1.70 3.56
C GLY A 106 -0.36 1.18 3.87
N LEU A 107 -1.36 1.65 3.12
CA LEU A 107 -2.74 1.15 3.22
C LEU A 107 -2.97 -0.19 2.50
N CYS A 108 -2.19 -0.53 1.48
CA CYS A 108 -2.22 -1.86 0.87
C CYS A 108 -1.64 -2.93 1.82
N PHE A 109 -0.70 -2.52 2.68
CA PHE A 109 0.01 -3.37 3.61
C PHE A 109 -0.79 -3.72 4.88
N SER A 110 -1.76 -2.88 5.30
CA SER A 110 -2.53 -3.08 6.54
C SER A 110 -3.27 -4.42 6.64
N PRO A 111 -3.85 -5.03 5.58
CA PRO A 111 -4.42 -6.37 5.67
C PRO A 111 -3.45 -7.40 6.21
N THR A 112 -2.17 -7.37 5.80
CA THR A 112 -1.13 -8.25 6.34
C THR A 112 -0.98 -8.10 7.85
N ILE A 113 -1.04 -6.87 8.37
CA ILE A 113 -1.00 -6.61 9.81
C ILE A 113 -2.25 -7.15 10.51
N TYR A 114 -3.42 -7.02 9.91
CA TYR A 114 -4.65 -7.60 10.46
C TYR A 114 -4.58 -9.12 10.52
N GLY A 115 -4.11 -9.75 9.44
CA GLY A 115 -3.88 -11.19 9.41
C GLY A 115 -2.86 -11.66 10.45
N LEU A 116 -1.79 -10.89 10.68
CA LEU A 116 -0.80 -11.17 11.72
C LEU A 116 -1.43 -11.13 13.11
N VAL A 117 -2.17 -10.07 13.43
CA VAL A 117 -2.87 -9.94 14.71
C VAL A 117 -3.85 -11.10 14.91
N TYR A 118 -4.65 -11.41 13.90
CA TYR A 118 -5.58 -12.53 13.93
C TYR A 118 -4.88 -13.87 14.20
N TYR A 119 -3.76 -14.11 13.51
CA TYR A 119 -2.99 -15.35 13.63
C TYR A 119 -2.38 -15.53 15.03
N ILE A 120 -1.84 -14.45 15.60
CA ILE A 120 -1.27 -14.45 16.97
C ILE A 120 -2.37 -14.68 18.02
N LEU A 121 -3.59 -14.20 17.80
CA LEU A 121 -4.73 -14.42 18.69
C LEU A 121 -5.27 -15.86 18.69
N GLY A 122 -4.72 -16.74 17.85
CA GLY A 122 -5.12 -18.14 17.75
C GLY A 122 -5.85 -18.49 16.46
N GLY A 123 -5.97 -17.56 15.51
CA GLY A 123 -6.54 -17.79 14.19
C GLY A 123 -5.82 -18.86 13.37
N THR A 124 -6.30 -19.22 12.18
CA THR A 124 -5.67 -20.24 11.33
C THR A 124 -4.66 -19.63 10.35
N TRP A 125 -3.72 -20.44 9.85
CA TRP A 125 -2.70 -19.96 8.91
C TRP A 125 -3.31 -19.65 7.54
N GLU A 126 -4.40 -20.34 7.17
CA GLU A 126 -5.15 -20.13 5.93
C GLU A 126 -5.75 -18.73 5.88
N HIS A 127 -6.36 -18.28 6.98
CA HIS A 127 -6.91 -16.92 7.08
C HIS A 127 -5.80 -15.87 7.05
N PHE A 128 -4.66 -16.13 7.67
CA PHE A 128 -3.53 -15.21 7.58
C PHE A 128 -2.98 -15.12 6.15
N ALA A 129 -2.82 -16.26 5.49
CA ALA A 129 -2.43 -16.31 4.08
C ALA A 129 -3.42 -15.55 3.18
N LEU A 130 -4.72 -15.59 3.49
CA LEU A 130 -5.73 -14.79 2.79
C LEU A 130 -5.47 -13.28 2.93
N PHE A 131 -5.16 -12.79 4.12
CA PHE A 131 -4.84 -11.37 4.33
C PHE A 131 -3.57 -10.94 3.59
N VAL A 132 -2.55 -11.79 3.58
CA VAL A 132 -1.33 -11.58 2.77
C VAL A 132 -1.68 -11.57 1.27
N ALA A 133 -2.52 -12.50 0.81
CA ALA A 133 -3.05 -12.54 -0.55
C ALA A 133 -3.80 -11.25 -0.93
N MET A 134 -4.61 -10.72 -0.01
CA MET A 134 -5.30 -9.45 -0.21
C MET A 134 -4.32 -8.29 -0.38
N THR A 135 -3.26 -8.19 0.44
CA THR A 135 -2.22 -7.17 0.26
C THR A 135 -1.60 -7.24 -1.15
N PHE A 136 -1.28 -8.44 -1.66
CA PHE A 136 -0.79 -8.58 -3.04
C PHE A 136 -1.81 -8.12 -4.09
N ILE A 137 -3.09 -8.44 -3.90
CA ILE A 137 -4.17 -8.03 -4.82
C ILE A 137 -4.31 -6.51 -4.83
N LEU A 138 -4.31 -5.88 -3.65
CA LEU A 138 -4.41 -4.43 -3.52
C LEU A 138 -3.21 -3.73 -4.18
N PHE A 139 -2.00 -4.25 -3.97
CA PHE A 139 -0.81 -3.74 -4.66
C PHE A 139 -0.97 -3.81 -6.19
N GLN A 140 -1.40 -4.94 -6.74
CA GLN A 140 -1.56 -5.08 -8.19
C GLN A 140 -2.66 -4.18 -8.76
N LEU A 141 -3.73 -3.96 -8.00
CA LEU A 141 -4.84 -3.10 -8.39
C LEU A 141 -4.47 -1.62 -8.35
N PHE A 142 -3.74 -1.20 -7.32
CA PHE A 142 -3.49 0.20 -7.02
C PHE A 142 -2.12 0.73 -7.44
N LYS A 143 -1.19 -0.15 -7.88
CA LYS A 143 0.11 0.28 -8.41
C LYS A 143 -0.05 1.40 -9.45
N PRO A 144 0.83 2.41 -9.43
CA PRO A 144 0.78 3.51 -10.37
C PRO A 144 1.12 3.00 -11.78
N LYS A 145 0.30 3.39 -12.75
CA LYS A 145 0.58 3.11 -14.17
C LYS A 145 1.39 4.27 -14.76
N MET A 146 2.28 3.99 -15.71
CA MET A 146 3.04 5.03 -16.41
C MET A 146 2.12 6.08 -17.04
N GLU A 147 1.03 5.64 -17.67
CA GLU A 147 0.02 6.52 -18.26
C GLU A 147 -0.60 7.52 -17.26
N GLU A 148 -0.77 7.12 -15.99
CA GLU A 148 -1.30 8.00 -14.94
C GLU A 148 -0.29 9.09 -14.60
N LEU A 149 1.00 8.75 -14.53
CA LEU A 149 2.09 9.68 -14.25
C LEU A 149 2.32 10.66 -15.40
N GLU A 150 2.26 10.18 -16.65
CA GLU A 150 2.39 11.02 -17.84
C GLU A 150 1.27 12.07 -17.93
N LYS A 151 0.03 11.68 -17.65
CA LYS A 151 -1.12 12.60 -17.62
C LYS A 151 -0.93 13.68 -16.57
N LEU A 152 -0.48 13.29 -15.37
CA LEU A 152 -0.24 14.22 -14.28
C LEU A 152 0.87 15.22 -14.65
N ASN A 153 1.97 14.74 -15.23
CA ASN A 153 3.06 15.61 -15.66
C ASN A 153 2.64 16.62 -16.73
N LYS A 154 1.79 16.21 -17.69
CA LYS A 154 1.25 17.14 -18.69
C LYS A 154 0.43 18.25 -18.03
N GLU A 155 -0.48 17.91 -17.12
CA GLU A 155 -1.33 18.89 -16.41
C GLU A 155 -0.53 19.93 -15.61
N PHE A 156 0.57 19.51 -14.97
CA PHE A 156 1.43 20.44 -14.21
C PHE A 156 2.30 21.33 -15.10
N ASN A 157 2.72 20.89 -16.29
CA ASN A 157 3.53 21.71 -17.22
C ASN A 157 2.69 22.61 -18.14
N THR A 158 1.39 22.34 -18.34
CA THR A 158 0.47 23.23 -19.07
C THR A 158 -0.15 24.33 -18.20
N SER A 159 0.24 24.40 -16.92
CA SER A 159 -0.23 25.41 -15.98
C SER A 159 0.71 26.63 -15.88
N ASP A 160 1.79 26.64 -16.67
CA ASP A 160 2.67 27.80 -16.95
C ASP A 160 2.36 28.37 -18.35
#